data_AF-A0A8J7FP19-F1
#
_entry.id   AF-A0A8J7FP19-F1
#
_cell.length_a   1.000
_cell.length_b   1.000
_cell.length_c   1.000
_cell.angle_alpha   90.00
_cell.angle_beta   90.00
_cell.angle_gamma   90.00
#
_symmetry.space_group_name_H-M   'P 1'
#
loop_
_entity.id
_entity.type
_entity.pdbx_description
1 polymer ?
#
loop_
_entity_poly.entity_id
_entity_poly.type
_entity_poly.pdbx_seq_one_letter_code
_entity_poly.pdbx_strand_id
1 'polypeptide(L)'
;MKILLLVLALGLVSCSKKDEWTLFYYPDVAKMPPATEAHNYDAGKFNSFESCQETGARLVRSELLETKIQAAYECGYKCQKQADLGILVCEETKK
;
A
#
# COMPACT_ATOMS: atom_id res chain seq x y z
N MET A 1 2.98 -32.89 -45.24
CA MET A 1 3.18 -32.55 -43.83
C MET A 1 2.48 -31.23 -43.56
N LYS A 2 1.32 -31.35 -42.94
CA LYS A 2 0.41 -30.28 -42.55
C LYS A 2 0.74 -29.99 -41.09
N ILE A 3 0.68 -28.73 -40.69
CA ILE A 3 0.71 -28.26 -39.29
C ILE A 3 2.13 -28.22 -38.69
N LEU A 4 2.90 -27.17 -38.98
CA LEU A 4 4.04 -26.79 -38.12
C LEU A 4 4.36 -25.30 -38.16
N LEU A 5 3.36 -24.43 -38.12
CA LEU A 5 3.54 -22.97 -38.03
C LEU A 5 2.44 -22.35 -37.15
N LEU A 6 2.25 -22.88 -35.94
CA LEU A 6 1.19 -22.40 -35.04
C LEU A 6 1.62 -22.30 -33.57
N VAL A 7 2.91 -22.17 -33.30
CA VAL A 7 3.43 -22.06 -31.94
C VAL A 7 4.49 -20.97 -31.87
N LEU A 8 4.11 -19.70 -32.00
CA LEU A 8 4.95 -18.60 -31.52
C LEU A 8 4.17 -17.30 -31.30
N ALA A 9 3.07 -17.40 -30.54
CA ALA A 9 2.40 -16.23 -29.98
C ALA A 9 2.06 -16.49 -28.50
N LEU A 10 3.03 -16.99 -27.73
CA LEU A 10 2.94 -16.93 -26.28
C LEU A 10 3.30 -15.50 -25.88
N GLY A 11 2.25 -14.75 -25.54
CA GLY A 11 2.30 -13.35 -25.21
C GLY A 11 3.35 -13.04 -24.14
N LEU A 12 4.16 -12.03 -24.44
CA LEU A 12 4.92 -11.28 -23.46
C LEU A 12 3.91 -10.58 -22.54
N VAL A 13 3.39 -11.28 -21.53
CA VAL A 13 2.79 -10.63 -20.37
C VAL A 13 3.93 -9.91 -19.65
N SER A 14 4.16 -8.66 -20.05
CA SER A 14 4.99 -7.73 -19.29
C SER A 14 4.43 -7.69 -17.88
N CYS A 15 5.24 -8.12 -16.91
CA CYS A 15 4.98 -7.92 -15.51
C CYS A 15 5.16 -6.41 -15.24
N SER A 16 4.19 -5.59 -15.68
CA SER A 16 4.14 -4.20 -15.27
C SER A 16 4.02 -4.21 -13.76
N LYS A 17 5.01 -3.61 -13.07
CA LYS A 17 4.92 -3.33 -11.63
C LYS A 17 3.58 -2.66 -11.41
N LYS A 18 2.66 -3.40 -10.78
CA LYS A 18 1.30 -2.96 -10.58
C LYS A 18 1.36 -1.67 -9.79
N ASP A 19 0.59 -0.67 -10.21
CA ASP A 19 0.43 0.58 -9.48
C ASP A 19 -0.15 0.22 -8.09
N GLU A 20 0.72 0.19 -7.08
CA GLU A 20 0.44 -0.35 -5.74
C GLU A 20 0.33 0.79 -4.73
N TRP A 21 -0.75 0.75 -3.95
CA TRP A 21 -0.99 1.61 -2.81
C TRP A 21 -0.78 0.81 -1.52
N THR A 22 -0.09 1.42 -0.55
CA THR A 22 0.17 0.83 0.77
C THR A 22 -0.64 1.60 1.80
N LEU A 23 -1.44 0.91 2.60
CA LEU A 23 -2.13 1.52 3.73
C LEU A 23 -1.18 1.54 4.93
N PHE A 24 -0.95 2.71 5.49
CA PHE A 24 -0.33 2.87 6.79
C PHE A 24 -1.42 3.23 7.80
N TYR A 25 -1.61 2.39 8.82
CA TYR A 25 -2.65 2.58 9.84
C TYR A 25 -2.03 2.82 11.21
N TYR A 26 -2.36 3.96 11.81
CA TYR A 26 -1.87 4.38 13.12
C TYR A 26 -3.02 4.30 14.13
N PRO A 27 -3.10 3.25 14.96
CA PRO A 27 -4.24 3.00 15.85
C PRO A 27 -4.36 4.00 17.00
N ASP A 28 -3.28 4.70 17.32
CA ASP A 28 -3.25 5.72 18.37
C ASP A 28 -2.36 6.88 17.91
N VAL A 29 -2.98 8.01 17.55
CA VAL A 29 -2.25 9.20 17.10
C VAL A 29 -1.33 9.77 18.18
N ALA A 30 -1.61 9.50 19.47
CA ALA A 30 -0.73 9.94 20.56
C ALA A 30 0.57 9.12 20.62
N LYS A 31 0.61 7.96 19.94
CA LYS A 31 1.78 7.08 19.82
C LYS A 31 2.23 6.95 18.36
N MET A 32 1.91 7.94 17.53
CA MET A 32 2.32 7.94 16.12
C MET A 32 3.87 7.96 16.05
N PRO A 33 4.48 7.04 15.30
CA PRO A 33 5.94 6.96 15.21
C PRO A 33 6.51 8.17 14.44
N PRO A 34 7.82 8.42 14.53
CA PRO A 34 8.49 9.28 13.58
C PRO A 34 8.40 8.71 12.15
N ALA A 35 8.55 9.56 11.14
CA ALA A 35 8.44 9.17 9.73
C ALA A 35 9.39 8.03 9.32
N THR A 36 10.55 7.91 9.96
CA THR A 36 11.51 6.82 9.75
C THR A 36 10.94 5.44 10.08
N GLU A 37 9.98 5.37 10.99
CA GLU A 37 9.36 4.15 11.50
C GLU A 37 7.92 3.94 11.00
N ALA A 38 7.39 4.87 10.19
CA ALA A 38 6.04 4.77 9.61
C ALA A 38 5.81 3.45 8.85
N HIS A 39 6.87 2.87 8.28
CA HIS A 39 6.83 1.61 7.56
C HIS A 39 6.45 0.40 8.44
N ASN A 40 6.57 0.50 9.76
CA ASN A 40 6.15 -0.55 10.70
C ASN A 40 4.62 -0.63 10.84
N TYR A 41 3.90 0.33 10.27
CA TYR A 41 2.44 0.45 10.36
C TYR A 41 1.76 0.10 9.02
N ASP A 42 2.46 -0.61 8.13
CA ASP A 42 1.87 -1.20 6.92
C ASP A 42 0.73 -2.16 7.31
N ALA A 43 -0.48 -1.83 6.87
CA ALA A 43 -1.72 -2.54 7.12
C ALA A 43 -2.31 -3.14 5.83
N GLY A 44 -1.55 -3.18 4.73
CA GLY A 44 -1.92 -3.90 3.51
C GLY A 44 -1.62 -3.15 2.21
N LYS A 45 -1.67 -3.91 1.12
CA LYS A 45 -1.46 -3.43 -0.26
C LYS A 45 -2.76 -3.44 -1.05
N PHE A 46 -2.93 -2.43 -1.90
CA PHE A 46 -4.15 -2.17 -2.66
C PHE A 46 -3.81 -1.81 -4.10
N ASN A 47 -4.68 -2.20 -5.03
CA ASN A 47 -4.51 -1.90 -6.46
C ASN A 47 -5.07 -0.52 -6.85
N SER A 48 -5.71 0.20 -5.91
CA SER A 48 -6.26 1.54 -6.14
C SER A 48 -6.20 2.37 -4.86
N PHE A 49 -6.12 3.69 -5.04
CA PHE A 49 -6.21 4.65 -3.94
C PHE A 49 -7.54 4.53 -3.19
N GLU A 50 -8.64 4.41 -3.92
CA GLU A 50 -10.00 4.30 -3.35
C GLU A 50 -10.12 3.12 -2.39
N SER A 51 -9.64 1.94 -2.78
CA SER A 51 -9.70 0.76 -1.91
C SER A 51 -8.82 0.89 -0.66
N CYS A 52 -7.65 1.53 -0.80
CA CYS A 52 -6.81 1.88 0.34
C CYS A 52 -7.52 2.86 1.30
N GLN A 53 -8.11 3.92 0.74
CA GLN A 53 -8.79 4.98 1.48
C GLN A 53 -10.02 4.44 2.23
N GLU A 54 -10.88 3.68 1.56
CA GLU A 54 -12.07 3.08 2.17
C GLU A 54 -11.70 2.15 3.33
N THR A 55 -10.65 1.35 3.16
CA THR A 55 -10.17 0.43 4.20
C THR A 55 -9.59 1.21 5.38
N GLY A 56 -8.73 2.20 5.13
CA GLY A 56 -8.17 3.05 6.19
C GLY A 56 -9.24 3.83 6.97
N ALA A 57 -10.20 4.42 6.27
CA ALA A 57 -11.31 5.12 6.88
C ALA A 57 -12.20 4.20 7.73
N ARG A 58 -12.42 2.95 7.28
CA ARG A 58 -13.12 1.94 8.07
C ARG A 58 -12.36 1.59 9.35
N LEU A 59 -11.05 1.37 9.28
CA LEU A 59 -10.23 1.05 10.46
C LEU A 59 -10.28 2.18 11.49
N VAL A 60 -10.06 3.43 11.06
CA VAL A 60 -10.10 4.60 11.95
C VAL A 60 -11.48 4.74 12.61
N ARG A 61 -12.57 4.54 11.86
CA ARG A 61 -13.92 4.58 12.42
C ARG A 61 -14.15 3.46 13.44
N SER A 62 -13.70 2.24 13.15
CA SER A 62 -13.84 1.09 14.07
C SER A 62 -13.12 1.37 15.38
N GLU A 63 -11.87 1.81 15.31
CA GLU A 63 -11.05 2.11 16.48
C GLU A 63 -11.71 3.16 17.38
N LEU A 64 -12.16 4.26 16.80
CA LEU A 64 -12.84 5.31 17.56
C LEU A 64 -14.12 4.80 18.23
N LEU A 65 -14.87 3.90 17.57
CA LEU A 65 -16.10 3.35 18.14
C LEU A 65 -15.82 2.39 19.30
N GLU A 66 -14.84 1.50 19.14
CA GLU A 66 -14.52 0.40 20.05
C GLU A 66 -13.70 0.85 21.26
N THR A 67 -12.66 1.67 21.05
CA THR A 67 -11.69 2.01 22.09
C THR A 67 -11.78 3.46 22.55
N LYS A 68 -12.53 4.31 21.82
CA LYS A 68 -12.55 5.77 21.99
C LYS A 68 -11.20 6.45 21.76
N ILE A 69 -10.25 5.74 21.15
CA ILE A 69 -8.93 6.27 20.79
C ILE A 69 -9.00 6.86 19.39
N GLN A 70 -8.34 8.01 19.20
CA GLN A 70 -8.21 8.62 17.89
C GLN A 70 -7.12 7.89 17.10
N ALA A 71 -7.51 7.31 15.96
CA ALA A 71 -6.60 6.74 14.97
C ALA A 71 -6.44 7.63 13.74
N ALA A 72 -5.45 7.31 12.92
CA ALA A 72 -5.20 7.92 11.62
C ALA A 72 -4.78 6.88 10.59
N TYR A 73 -4.89 7.21 9.31
CA TYR A 73 -4.31 6.42 8.23
C TYR A 73 -3.69 7.31 7.16
N GLU A 74 -2.86 6.71 6.31
CA GLU A 74 -2.32 7.31 5.10
C GLU A 74 -2.14 6.23 4.02
N CYS A 75 -2.37 6.59 2.77
CA CYS A 75 -2.18 5.74 1.61
C CYS A 75 -0.95 6.19 0.84
N GLY A 76 0.08 5.35 0.75
CA GLY A 76 1.31 5.63 0.02
C GLY A 76 1.39 4.90 -1.32
N TYR A 77 1.71 5.63 -2.38
CA TYR A 77 1.85 5.11 -3.73
C TYR A 77 3.29 4.67 -4.00
N LYS A 78 3.45 3.45 -4.54
CA LYS A 78 4.75 2.89 -4.98
C LYS A 78 5.87 3.01 -3.95
N CYS A 79 5.55 2.70 -2.69
CA CYS A 79 6.51 2.76 -1.60
C CYS A 79 7.66 1.75 -1.74
N GLN A 80 8.90 2.24 -1.65
CA GLN A 80 10.12 1.44 -1.76
C GLN A 80 11.04 1.68 -0.57
N LYS A 81 11.68 0.61 -0.09
CA LYS A 81 12.68 0.72 0.98
C LYS A 81 13.98 1.26 0.38
N GLN A 82 14.44 2.39 0.91
CA GLN A 82 15.76 2.93 0.59
C GLN A 82 16.77 2.28 1.55
N ALA A 83 17.49 1.28 1.05
CA ALA A 83 18.38 0.44 1.86
C ALA A 83 19.45 1.24 2.60
N ASP A 84 19.97 2.31 1.98
CA ASP A 84 21.02 3.16 2.55
C ASP A 84 20.57 3.99 3.76
N LEU A 85 19.26 4.19 3.90
CA LEU A 85 18.67 5.05 4.93
C LEU A 85 17.76 4.28 5.89
N GLY A 86 17.42 3.03 5.58
CA GLY A 86 16.49 2.22 6.37
C GLY A 86 15.05 2.77 6.40
N ILE A 87 14.72 3.72 5.52
CA ILE A 87 13.41 4.37 5.44
C ILE A 87 12.60 3.82 4.27
N LEU A 88 11.28 3.92 4.40
CA LEU A 88 10.35 3.67 3.30
C LEU A 88 9.98 5.00 2.64
N VAL A 89 10.20 5.10 1.34
CA VAL A 89 9.88 6.30 0.55
C VAL A 89 8.80 5.95 -0.46
N CYS A 90 7.69 6.69 -0.42
CA CYS A 90 6.61 6.59 -1.39
C CYS A 90 6.75 7.70 -2.43
N GLU A 91 6.34 7.44 -3.67
CA GLU A 91 6.31 8.46 -4.73
C GLU A 91 5.28 9.56 -4.40
N GLU A 92 4.17 9.16 -3.78
CA GLU A 92 3.11 10.05 -3.33
C GLU A 92 2.47 9.49 -2.05
N THR A 93 1.95 10.36 -1.19
CA THR A 93 1.07 9.94 -0.09
C THR A 93 -0.21 10.78 -0.05
N LYS A 94 -1.34 10.15 0.32
CA LYS A 94 -2.68 10.74 0.33
C LYS A 94 -3.51 10.20 1.50
N LYS A 95 -4.55 10.94 1.89
CA LYS A 95 -5.55 10.54 2.90
C LYS A 95 -6.92 10.46 2.28
#